data_AF-A0A962J0E5-F1
#
_entry.id   AF-A0A962J0E5-F1
#
_cell.length_a   1.000
_cell.length_b   1.000
_cell.length_c   1.000
_cell.angle_alpha   90.00
_cell.angle_beta   90.00
_cell.angle_gamma   90.00
#
_symmetry.space_group_name_H-M   'P 1'
#
loop_
_entity.id
_entity.type
_entity.pdbx_description
1 polymer ?
#
loop_
_entity_poly.entity_id
_entity_poly.type
_entity_poly.pdbx_seq_one_letter_code
_entity_poly.pdbx_strand_id
1 'polypeptide(L)'
;MSCNETAYIVAASIDESLPLAQRRQLDAHIASCAECRDAVADTRDGMAHLRQWREVAVPRWQRIPESLNDEGLREKLRRARPRFSFWTQWLPLATACMLAVAVVLNVQVQIGGDGMQLSFGGNSQAADISEQLARFEQAQRSAQEQALEQLVTQLEARQDSANLRLMETMLEQFGSSTARNMEQVLAYFEAQRQQDMQLLQSSYQRLADSDFQTIRSVQQLANYVQYQGGQLQ
;
A
#
# COMPACT_ATOMS: atom_id res chain seq x y z
N MET A 1 51.05 -52.82 4.38
CA MET A 1 50.59 -51.64 3.63
C MET A 1 49.10 -51.56 3.84
N SER A 2 48.58 -50.41 4.25
CA SER A 2 47.15 -50.19 4.35
C SER A 2 46.57 -49.88 2.97
N CYS A 3 45.31 -50.25 2.75
CA CYS A 3 44.62 -50.10 1.45
C CYS A 3 44.61 -48.64 0.93
N ASN A 4 44.73 -47.65 1.82
CA ASN A 4 44.83 -46.24 1.45
C ASN A 4 46.20 -45.86 0.84
N GLU A 5 47.29 -46.47 1.30
CA GLU A 5 48.65 -46.20 0.79
C GLU A 5 48.84 -46.81 -0.60
N THR A 6 48.18 -47.94 -0.88
CA THR A 6 48.27 -48.58 -2.18
C THR A 6 47.69 -47.72 -3.29
N ALA A 7 46.64 -46.95 -3.04
CA ALA A 7 46.03 -46.06 -4.04
C ALA A 7 47.03 -45.02 -4.60
N TYR A 8 47.90 -44.47 -3.75
CA TYR A 8 48.94 -43.52 -4.18
C TYR A 8 50.07 -44.20 -4.95
N ILE A 9 50.43 -45.43 -4.54
CA ILE A 9 51.51 -46.20 -5.14
C ILE A 9 51.08 -46.78 -6.52
N VAL A 10 49.79 -47.05 -6.74
CA VAL A 10 49.27 -47.52 -8.05
C VAL A 10 49.58 -46.52 -9.15
N ALA A 11 49.35 -45.22 -8.95
CA ALA A 11 49.64 -44.19 -9.95
C ALA A 11 51.12 -44.15 -10.33
N ALA A 12 52.01 -44.23 -9.34
CA ALA A 12 53.45 -44.25 -9.58
C ALA A 12 53.93 -45.57 -10.21
N SER A 13 53.18 -46.68 -10.07
CA SER A 13 53.51 -47.96 -10.69
C SER A 13 53.30 -47.95 -12.21
N ILE A 14 52.39 -47.10 -12.67
CA ILE A 14 51.98 -46.97 -14.07
C ILE A 14 53.03 -46.21 -14.90
N ASP A 15 53.71 -45.23 -14.30
CA ASP A 15 54.76 -44.43 -14.96
C ASP A 15 56.13 -45.14 -15.01
N GLU A 16 56.17 -46.45 -14.73
CA GLU A 16 57.39 -47.28 -14.62
C GLU A 16 58.47 -46.75 -13.65
N SER A 17 58.21 -45.66 -12.94
CA SER A 17 59.15 -44.95 -12.06
C SER A 17 59.30 -45.57 -10.66
N LEU A 18 58.59 -46.66 -10.38
CA LEU A 18 58.57 -47.28 -9.06
C LEU A 18 59.84 -48.10 -8.75
N PRO A 19 60.52 -47.86 -7.60
CA PRO A 19 61.65 -48.68 -7.18
C PRO A 19 61.23 -50.13 -6.90
N LEU A 20 62.11 -51.09 -7.25
CA LEU A 20 61.84 -52.54 -7.22
C LEU A 20 61.33 -53.06 -5.86
N ALA A 21 61.74 -52.44 -4.75
CA ALA A 21 61.30 -52.83 -3.41
C ALA A 21 59.81 -52.55 -3.17
N GLN A 22 59.29 -51.42 -3.67
CA GLN A 22 57.89 -51.04 -3.52
C GLN A 22 56.98 -51.84 -4.45
N ARG A 23 57.47 -52.23 -5.63
CA ARG A 23 56.74 -53.15 -6.53
C ARG A 23 56.44 -54.48 -5.88
N ARG A 24 57.43 -55.10 -5.22
CA ARG A 24 57.23 -56.38 -4.51
C ARG A 24 56.23 -56.29 -3.37
N GLN A 25 56.21 -55.17 -2.65
CA GLN A 25 55.25 -54.97 -1.56
C GLN A 25 53.82 -54.74 -2.07
N LEU A 26 53.68 -54.04 -3.21
CA LEU A 26 52.41 -53.88 -3.91
C LEU A 26 51.89 -55.23 -4.44
N ASP A 27 52.75 -56.02 -5.10
CA ASP A 27 52.37 -57.35 -5.62
C ASP A 27 51.91 -58.30 -4.51
N ALA A 28 52.61 -58.29 -3.36
CA ALA A 28 52.21 -59.06 -2.19
C ALA A 28 50.85 -58.63 -1.61
N HIS A 29 50.52 -57.34 -1.68
CA HIS A 29 49.24 -56.81 -1.22
C HIS A 29 48.09 -57.10 -2.18
N ILE A 30 48.32 -57.01 -3.49
CA ILE A 30 47.33 -57.36 -4.53
C ILE A 30 47.00 -58.85 -4.50
N ALA A 31 47.96 -59.69 -4.10
CA ALA A 31 47.72 -61.12 -3.91
C ALA A 31 46.73 -61.39 -2.77
N SER A 32 46.70 -60.57 -1.71
CA SER A 32 45.86 -60.77 -0.53
C SER A 32 44.56 -59.96 -0.50
N CYS A 33 44.46 -58.86 -1.27
CA CYS A 33 43.29 -57.99 -1.30
C CYS A 33 42.62 -57.98 -2.69
N ALA A 34 41.34 -58.37 -2.76
CA ALA A 34 40.57 -58.39 -4.01
C ALA A 34 40.25 -56.97 -4.51
N GLU A 35 39.84 -56.06 -3.62
CA GLU A 35 39.48 -54.67 -3.99
C GLU A 35 40.66 -53.92 -4.62
N CYS A 36 41.87 -54.10 -4.08
CA CYS A 36 43.07 -53.49 -4.64
C CYS A 36 43.45 -54.09 -6.00
N ARG A 37 43.12 -55.37 -6.24
CA ARG A 37 43.38 -56.03 -7.52
C ARG A 37 42.50 -55.45 -8.62
N ASP A 38 41.22 -55.26 -8.33
CA ASP A 38 40.25 -54.72 -9.27
C ASP A 38 40.60 -53.26 -9.61
N ALA A 39 40.94 -52.45 -8.60
CA ALA A 39 41.38 -51.07 -8.82
C ALA A 39 42.64 -50.95 -9.70
N VAL A 40 43.58 -51.90 -9.58
CA VAL A 40 44.79 -51.94 -10.43
C VAL A 40 44.46 -52.43 -11.84
N ALA A 41 43.48 -53.32 -12.01
CA ALA A 41 43.02 -53.74 -13.33
C ALA A 41 42.33 -52.58 -14.07
N ASP A 42 41.40 -51.88 -13.42
CA ASP A 42 40.68 -50.74 -13.99
C ASP A 42 41.62 -49.63 -14.46
N THR A 43 42.65 -49.33 -13.66
CA THR A 43 43.64 -48.29 -14.01
C THR A 43 44.53 -48.71 -15.19
N ARG A 44 44.90 -50.00 -15.29
CA ARG A 44 45.62 -50.53 -16.45
C ARG A 44 44.79 -50.48 -17.72
N ASP A 45 43.51 -50.80 -17.64
CA ASP A 45 42.59 -50.76 -18.77
C ASP A 45 42.36 -49.32 -19.26
N GLY A 46 42.19 -48.38 -18.33
CA GLY A 46 42.12 -46.95 -18.64
C GLY A 46 43.38 -46.43 -19.34
N MET A 47 44.56 -46.84 -18.89
CA MET A 47 45.82 -46.51 -19.55
C MET A 47 45.99 -47.13 -20.93
N ALA A 48 45.57 -48.38 -21.12
CA ALA A 48 45.56 -49.02 -22.42
C ALA A 48 44.68 -48.24 -23.41
N HIS A 49 43.54 -47.71 -22.93
CA HIS A 49 42.66 -46.85 -23.73
C HIS A 49 43.27 -45.49 -24.03
N LEU A 50 43.95 -44.85 -23.07
CA LEU A 50 44.68 -43.60 -23.29
C LEU A 50 45.84 -43.76 -24.28
N ARG A 51 46.54 -44.90 -24.29
CA ARG A 51 47.59 -45.18 -25.29
C ARG A 51 47.04 -45.30 -26.72
N GLN A 52 45.75 -45.61 -26.87
CA GLN A 52 45.09 -45.63 -28.18
C GLN A 52 44.67 -44.24 -28.66
N TRP A 53 44.68 -43.22 -27.79
CA TRP A 53 44.39 -41.86 -28.20
C TRP A 53 45.49 -41.36 -29.12
N ARG A 54 45.11 -41.07 -30.36
CA ARG A 54 46.00 -40.53 -31.37
C ARG A 54 45.94 -39.01 -31.29
N GLU A 55 47.08 -38.35 -31.30
CA GLU A 55 47.13 -36.89 -31.37
C GLU A 55 46.45 -36.41 -32.65
N VAL A 56 45.36 -35.65 -32.49
CA VAL A 56 44.67 -34.98 -33.59
C VAL A 56 45.29 -33.60 -33.75
N ALA A 57 45.64 -33.23 -34.99
CA ALA A 57 46.21 -31.93 -35.29
C ALA A 57 45.27 -30.81 -34.82
N VAL A 58 45.78 -29.93 -33.96
CA VAL A 58 45.04 -28.79 -33.42
C VAL A 58 44.61 -27.88 -34.57
N PRO A 59 43.35 -27.42 -34.61
CA PRO A 59 42.87 -26.53 -35.67
C PRO A 59 43.73 -25.27 -35.82
N ARG A 60 43.88 -24.82 -37.08
CA ARG A 60 44.82 -23.73 -37.45
C ARG A 60 44.57 -22.39 -36.74
N TRP A 61 43.38 -22.15 -36.19
CA TRP A 61 43.04 -20.89 -35.50
C TRP A 61 43.71 -20.73 -34.13
N GLN A 62 44.31 -21.78 -33.58
CA GLN A 62 45.00 -21.76 -32.28
C GLN A 62 46.52 -21.67 -32.38
N ARG A 63 47.09 -21.59 -33.60
CA ARG A 63 48.53 -21.44 -33.77
C ARG A 63 48.90 -19.97 -33.54
N ILE A 64 49.51 -19.67 -32.39
CA ILE A 64 50.19 -18.39 -32.18
C ILE A 64 51.20 -18.26 -33.33
N PRO A 65 51.12 -17.22 -34.17
CA PRO A 65 51.98 -17.13 -35.34
C PRO A 65 53.43 -17.06 -34.87
N GLU A 66 54.29 -17.88 -35.48
CA GLU A 66 55.73 -17.95 -35.14
C GLU A 66 56.44 -16.60 -35.28
N SER A 67 55.85 -15.66 -36.01
CA SER A 67 56.29 -14.26 -36.10
C SER A 67 56.26 -13.50 -34.76
N LEU A 68 55.48 -13.95 -33.77
CA LEU A 68 55.50 -13.40 -32.41
C LEU A 68 56.66 -13.95 -31.56
N ASN A 69 57.22 -15.11 -31.94
CA ASN A 69 58.36 -15.73 -31.28
C ASN A 69 59.70 -15.30 -31.89
N ASP A 70 59.67 -14.60 -33.02
CA ASP A 70 60.86 -14.04 -33.67
C ASP A 70 61.41 -12.87 -32.83
N GLU A 71 62.57 -13.10 -32.19
CA GLU A 71 63.26 -12.10 -31.36
C GLU A 71 63.53 -10.80 -32.12
N GLY A 72 63.76 -10.88 -33.44
CA GLY A 72 63.98 -9.70 -34.28
C GLY A 72 62.76 -8.80 -34.40
N LEU A 73 61.55 -9.38 -34.37
CA LEU A 73 60.29 -8.64 -34.43
C LEU A 73 59.96 -8.03 -33.05
N ARG A 74 60.28 -8.75 -31.97
CA ARG A 74 60.21 -8.24 -30.59
C ARG A 74 61.11 -7.03 -30.37
N GLU A 75 62.34 -7.05 -30.85
CA GLU A 75 63.29 -5.92 -30.74
C GLU A 75 62.84 -4.72 -31.60
N LYS A 76 62.29 -4.96 -32.79
CA LYS A 76 61.71 -3.91 -33.63
C LYS A 76 60.48 -3.25 -32.99
N LEU A 77 59.60 -4.03 -32.37
CA LEU A 77 58.47 -3.52 -31.59
C LEU A 77 58.94 -2.72 -30.36
N ARG A 78 60.05 -3.12 -29.73
CA ARG A 78 60.65 -2.41 -28.59
C ARG A 78 61.28 -1.07 -28.99
N ARG A 79 61.88 -0.97 -30.18
CA ARG A 79 62.42 0.28 -30.76
C ARG A 79 61.37 1.17 -31.41
N ALA A 80 60.26 0.61 -31.86
CA ALA A 80 59.10 1.34 -32.37
C ALA A 80 58.25 1.96 -31.25
N ARG A 81 58.78 2.11 -30.03
CA ARG A 81 58.14 2.92 -29.01
C ARG A 81 58.30 4.38 -29.41
N PRO A 82 57.23 5.09 -29.78
CA PRO A 82 57.32 6.51 -30.11
C PRO A 82 57.95 7.24 -28.94
N ARG A 83 59.02 8.02 -29.21
CA ARG A 83 59.58 8.98 -28.26
C ARG A 83 58.57 10.11 -28.09
N PHE A 84 57.52 9.85 -27.31
CA PHE A 84 56.58 10.87 -26.88
C PHE A 84 57.37 11.89 -26.06
N SER A 85 57.55 13.08 -26.63
CA SER A 85 58.07 14.28 -25.96
C SER A 85 57.32 14.47 -24.64
N PHE A 86 58.00 14.99 -23.60
CA PHE A 86 57.40 15.23 -22.28
C PHE A 86 56.05 15.97 -22.38
N TRP A 87 55.91 16.88 -23.35
CA TRP A 87 54.65 17.58 -23.65
C TRP A 87 53.49 16.70 -24.15
N THR A 88 53.79 15.63 -24.89
CA THR A 88 52.79 14.68 -25.41
C THR A 88 52.40 13.60 -24.40
N GLN A 89 53.12 13.45 -23.29
CA GLN A 89 52.73 12.56 -22.19
C GLN A 89 51.55 13.13 -21.39
N TRP A 90 51.37 14.46 -21.40
CA TRP A 90 50.25 15.14 -20.74
C TRP A 90 48.99 15.21 -21.60
N LEU A 91 49.06 14.89 -22.90
CA LEU A 91 47.89 14.85 -23.80
C LEU A 91 46.77 13.91 -23.33
N PRO A 92 47.05 12.65 -22.93
CA PRO A 92 46.01 11.78 -22.38
C PRO A 92 45.44 12.30 -21.04
N LEU A 93 46.28 12.96 -20.23
CA LEU A 93 45.83 13.53 -18.95
C LEU A 93 44.98 14.78 -19.17
N ALA A 94 45.36 15.64 -20.10
CA ALA A 94 44.61 16.83 -20.49
C ALA A 94 43.27 16.46 -21.11
N THR A 95 43.24 15.45 -21.99
CA THR A 95 41.98 14.95 -22.58
C THR A 95 41.08 14.29 -21.53
N ALA A 96 41.64 13.47 -20.63
CA ALA A 96 40.87 12.91 -19.51
C ALA A 96 40.31 14.00 -18.58
N CYS A 97 41.09 15.05 -18.31
CA CYS A 97 40.65 16.18 -17.49
C CYS A 97 39.56 16.99 -18.21
N MET A 98 39.71 17.24 -19.51
CA MET A 98 38.69 17.90 -20.35
C MET A 98 37.38 17.11 -20.38
N LEU A 99 37.47 15.77 -20.50
CA LEU A 99 36.31 14.89 -20.53
C LEU A 99 35.64 14.82 -19.14
N ALA A 100 36.43 14.77 -18.06
CA ALA A 100 35.90 14.85 -16.70
C ALA A 100 35.19 16.19 -16.45
N VAL A 101 35.77 17.31 -16.90
CA VAL A 101 35.15 18.64 -16.85
C VAL A 101 33.88 18.67 -17.70
N ALA A 102 33.88 18.08 -18.90
CA ALA A 102 32.71 18.01 -19.77
C ALA A 102 31.57 17.16 -19.15
N VAL A 103 31.90 16.10 -18.42
CA VAL A 103 30.92 15.27 -17.70
C VAL A 103 30.34 16.03 -16.51
N VAL A 104 31.18 16.70 -15.72
CA VAL A 104 30.73 17.53 -14.58
C VAL A 104 29.84 18.68 -15.05
N LEU A 105 30.18 19.30 -16.18
CA LEU A 105 29.41 20.39 -16.80
C LEU A 105 28.25 19.90 -17.70
N ASN A 106 28.08 18.58 -17.84
CA ASN A 106 27.02 17.94 -18.63
C ASN A 106 26.91 18.53 -20.05
N VAL A 107 28.04 18.55 -20.77
CA VAL A 107 28.14 19.14 -22.11
C VAL A 107 27.54 18.19 -23.14
N GLN A 108 26.52 18.65 -23.87
CA GLN A 108 25.95 17.93 -25.00
C GLN A 108 26.37 18.60 -26.31
N VAL A 109 26.92 17.80 -27.22
CA VAL A 109 27.30 18.24 -28.56
C VAL A 109 26.30 17.66 -29.54
N GLN A 110 25.49 18.51 -30.17
CA GLN A 110 24.60 18.11 -31.25
C GLN A 110 25.13 18.68 -32.56
N ILE A 111 25.41 17.79 -33.51
CA ILE A 111 25.90 18.15 -34.84
C ILE A 111 24.73 17.93 -35.81
N GLY A 112 24.11 19.03 -36.23
CA GLY A 112 23.01 19.04 -37.20
C GLY A 112 23.43 19.65 -38.55
N GLY A 113 22.57 19.52 -39.57
CA GLY A 113 22.83 20.05 -40.92
C GLY A 113 23.09 21.56 -40.99
N ASP A 114 22.65 22.32 -39.98
CA ASP A 114 22.81 23.78 -39.88
C ASP A 114 23.97 24.24 -38.97
N GLY A 115 24.82 23.32 -38.48
CA GLY A 115 26.04 23.67 -37.74
C GLY A 115 26.24 22.88 -36.43
N MET A 116 27.34 23.18 -35.74
CA MET A 116 27.69 22.57 -34.45
C MET A 116 27.10 23.41 -33.32
N GLN A 117 26.20 22.82 -32.52
CA GLN A 117 25.67 23.45 -31.33
C GLN A 117 26.23 22.76 -30.07
N LEU A 118 26.93 23.54 -29.25
CA LEU A 118 27.50 23.13 -27.96
C LEU A 118 26.58 23.67 -26.85
N SER A 119 25.85 22.78 -26.16
CA SER A 119 25.06 23.15 -24.98
C SER A 119 25.74 22.66 -23.71
N PHE A 120 25.87 23.56 -22.74
CA PHE A 120 26.51 23.30 -21.43
C PHE A 120 25.42 23.31 -20.37
N GLY A 121 25.36 22.29 -19.50
CA GLY A 121 24.36 22.20 -18.43
C GLY A 121 22.93 21.99 -18.93
N GLY A 122 22.73 21.04 -19.84
CA GLY A 122 21.46 20.79 -20.54
C GLY A 122 20.28 20.45 -19.62
N ASN A 123 19.61 21.48 -19.11
CA ASN A 123 18.29 21.49 -18.51
C ASN A 123 17.15 21.14 -19.50
N SER A 124 17.43 20.56 -20.68
CA SER A 124 16.38 20.16 -21.63
C SER A 124 15.50 19.04 -21.07
N GLN A 125 16.09 18.09 -20.35
CA GLN A 125 15.32 17.11 -19.57
C GLN A 125 14.64 17.74 -18.35
N ALA A 126 15.27 18.70 -17.67
CA ALA A 126 14.66 19.38 -16.54
C ALA A 126 13.44 20.24 -16.96
N ALA A 127 13.47 20.86 -18.14
CA ALA A 127 12.37 21.60 -18.72
C ALA A 127 11.20 20.66 -19.08
N ASP A 128 11.47 19.54 -19.74
CA ASP A 128 10.44 18.54 -20.09
C ASP A 128 9.83 17.89 -18.84
N ILE A 129 10.65 17.56 -17.83
CA ILE A 129 10.18 17.06 -16.53
C ILE A 129 9.33 18.12 -15.81
N SER A 130 9.72 19.40 -15.83
CA SER A 130 8.94 20.47 -15.18
C SER A 130 7.59 20.69 -15.86
N GLU A 131 7.54 20.55 -17.19
CA GLU A 131 6.30 20.67 -17.96
C GLU A 131 5.38 19.47 -17.69
N GLN A 132 5.93 18.26 -17.64
CA GLN A 132 5.19 17.06 -17.26
C GLN A 132 4.66 17.14 -15.82
N LEU A 133 5.47 17.65 -14.89
CA LEU A 133 5.07 17.82 -13.49
C LEU A 133 3.97 18.87 -13.35
N ALA A 134 4.05 19.99 -14.08
CA ALA A 134 3.01 21.02 -14.10
C ALA A 134 1.68 20.48 -14.67
N ARG A 135 1.73 19.70 -15.76
CA ARG A 135 0.55 19.04 -16.33
C ARG A 135 -0.07 18.03 -15.36
N PHE A 136 0.76 17.24 -14.67
CA PHE A 136 0.30 16.29 -13.66
C PHE A 136 -0.34 17.00 -12.46
N GLU A 137 0.30 18.04 -11.94
CA GLU A 137 -0.24 18.85 -10.84
C GLU A 137 -1.58 19.49 -11.22
N GLN A 138 -1.70 20.01 -12.44
CA GLN A 138 -2.94 20.61 -12.92
C GLN A 138 -4.05 19.56 -13.10
N ALA A 139 -3.73 18.37 -13.60
CA ALA A 139 -4.67 17.25 -13.68
C ALA A 139 -5.12 16.75 -12.29
N GLN A 140 -4.21 16.76 -11.32
CA GLN A 140 -4.52 16.38 -9.95
C GLN A 140 -5.41 17.41 -9.26
N ARG A 141 -5.16 18.72 -9.48
CA ARG A 141 -6.02 19.80 -8.97
C ARG A 141 -7.43 19.73 -9.53
N SER A 142 -7.58 19.52 -10.84
CA SER A 142 -8.91 19.43 -11.46
C SER A 142 -9.67 18.18 -10.98
N ALA A 143 -8.99 17.04 -10.81
CA ALA A 143 -9.60 15.84 -10.23
C ALA A 143 -10.02 16.06 -8.77
N GLN A 144 -9.23 16.79 -7.98
CA GLN A 144 -9.54 17.11 -6.60
C GLN A 144 -10.73 18.08 -6.49
N GLU A 145 -10.81 19.08 -7.36
CA GLU A 145 -11.96 19.99 -7.45
C GLU A 145 -13.25 19.23 -7.76
N GLN A 146 -13.22 18.34 -8.77
CA GLN A 146 -14.36 17.50 -9.11
C GLN A 146 -14.80 16.59 -7.95
N ALA A 147 -13.83 16.00 -7.24
CA ALA A 147 -14.15 15.17 -6.07
C ALA A 147 -14.78 15.99 -4.94
N LEU A 148 -14.30 17.22 -4.71
CA LEU A 148 -14.86 18.12 -3.70
C LEU A 148 -16.28 18.54 -4.06
N GLU A 149 -16.55 18.90 -5.32
CA GLU A 149 -17.89 19.23 -5.81
C GLU A 149 -18.87 18.06 -5.63
N GLN A 150 -18.42 16.83 -5.91
CA GLN A 150 -19.22 15.62 -5.67
C GLN A 150 -19.53 15.40 -4.19
N LEU A 151 -18.56 15.65 -3.30
CA LEU A 151 -18.76 15.57 -1.86
C LEU A 151 -19.74 16.63 -1.35
N VAL A 152 -19.64 17.88 -1.82
CA VAL A 152 -20.54 18.97 -1.44
C VAL A 152 -21.97 18.66 -1.87
N THR A 153 -22.17 18.29 -3.13
CA THR A 153 -23.51 17.94 -3.65
C THR A 153 -24.12 16.75 -2.91
N GLN A 154 -23.31 15.75 -2.53
CA GLN A 154 -23.78 14.62 -1.73
C GLN A 154 -24.18 15.03 -0.30
N LEU A 155 -23.43 15.96 0.32
CA LEU A 155 -23.72 16.48 1.66
C LEU A 155 -24.99 17.32 1.65
N GLU A 156 -25.17 18.20 0.67
CA GLU A 156 -26.38 19.00 0.47
C GLU A 156 -27.61 18.10 0.32
N ALA A 157 -27.56 17.10 -0.56
CA ALA A 157 -28.65 16.15 -0.74
C ALA A 157 -29.00 15.38 0.55
N ARG A 158 -27.99 15.01 1.36
CA ARG A 158 -28.23 14.39 2.67
C ARG A 158 -28.88 15.37 3.64
N GLN A 159 -28.42 16.62 3.72
CA GLN A 159 -29.00 17.63 4.59
C GLN A 159 -30.46 17.92 4.23
N ASP A 160 -30.77 18.07 2.95
CA ASP A 160 -32.14 18.30 2.49
C ASP A 160 -33.07 17.15 2.86
N SER A 161 -32.62 15.91 2.64
CA SER A 161 -33.39 14.72 3.03
C SER A 161 -33.61 14.62 4.54
N ALA A 162 -32.60 15.02 5.34
CA ALA A 162 -32.69 15.03 6.79
C ALA A 162 -33.65 16.12 7.28
N ASN A 163 -33.60 17.31 6.69
CA ASN A 163 -34.51 18.42 7.01
C ASN A 163 -35.96 18.06 6.70
N LEU A 164 -36.23 17.44 5.55
CA LEU A 164 -37.58 17.00 5.18
C LEU A 164 -38.14 15.97 6.17
N ARG A 165 -37.33 14.96 6.54
CA ARG A 165 -37.74 13.95 7.55
C ARG A 165 -37.98 14.56 8.92
N LEU A 166 -37.14 15.52 9.32
CA LEU A 166 -37.32 16.24 10.57
C LEU A 166 -38.64 17.03 10.56
N MET A 167 -38.95 17.70 9.45
CA MET A 167 -40.19 18.46 9.31
C MET A 167 -41.42 17.54 9.31
N GLU A 168 -41.35 16.39 8.62
CA GLU A 168 -42.39 15.35 8.67
C GLU A 168 -42.61 14.84 10.09
N THR A 169 -41.54 14.50 10.80
CA THR A 169 -41.59 14.02 12.20
C THR A 169 -42.18 15.09 13.12
N MET A 170 -41.78 16.36 12.94
CA MET A 170 -42.34 17.48 13.72
C MET A 170 -43.84 17.64 13.45
N LEU A 171 -44.28 17.59 12.20
CA LEU A 171 -45.70 17.70 11.84
C LEU A 171 -46.52 16.57 12.45
N GLU A 172 -46.02 15.34 12.42
CA GLU A 172 -46.67 14.18 13.04
C GLU A 172 -46.73 14.31 14.56
N GLN A 173 -45.64 14.74 15.19
CA GLN A 173 -45.59 14.99 16.62
C GLN A 173 -46.56 16.12 17.04
N PHE A 174 -46.58 17.23 16.32
CA PHE A 174 -47.51 18.34 16.56
C PHE A 174 -48.97 17.92 16.36
N GLY A 175 -49.26 17.10 15.34
CA GLY A 175 -50.58 16.54 15.10
C GLY A 175 -51.05 15.67 16.27
N SER A 176 -50.22 14.70 16.69
CA SER A 176 -50.55 13.80 17.80
C SER A 176 -50.64 14.51 19.16
N SER A 177 -49.81 15.53 19.39
CA SER A 177 -49.82 16.34 20.61
C SER A 177 -51.05 17.23 20.67
N THR A 178 -51.38 17.91 19.56
CA THR A 178 -52.60 18.71 19.43
C THR A 178 -53.85 17.86 19.65
N ALA A 179 -53.93 16.67 19.05
CA ALA A 179 -55.06 15.77 19.24
C ALA A 179 -55.24 15.36 20.72
N ARG A 180 -54.14 14.97 21.40
CA ARG A 180 -54.17 14.63 22.83
C ARG A 180 -54.55 15.81 23.72
N ASN A 181 -54.01 17.00 23.45
CA ASN A 181 -54.38 18.21 24.18
C ASN A 181 -55.86 18.56 23.98
N MET A 182 -56.37 18.41 22.76
CA MET A 182 -57.78 18.69 22.46
C MET A 182 -58.71 17.70 23.15
N GLU A 183 -58.34 16.42 23.21
CA GLU A 183 -59.04 15.39 23.98
C GLU A 183 -59.08 15.74 25.48
N GLN A 184 -57.95 16.20 26.04
CA GLN A 184 -57.87 16.64 27.43
C GLN A 184 -58.77 17.86 27.71
N VAL A 185 -58.81 18.83 26.79
CA VAL A 185 -59.69 20.01 26.90
C VAL A 185 -61.16 19.62 26.83
N LEU A 186 -61.53 18.71 25.91
CA LEU A 186 -62.90 18.20 25.82
C LEU A 186 -63.31 17.48 27.11
N ALA A 187 -62.45 16.61 27.65
CA ALA A 187 -62.68 15.93 28.91
C ALA A 187 -62.84 16.91 30.09
N TYR A 188 -62.04 17.98 30.12
CA TYR A 188 -62.17 19.04 31.12
C TYR A 188 -63.52 19.77 31.02
N PHE A 189 -63.96 20.14 29.81
CA PHE A 189 -65.28 20.78 29.63
C PHE A 189 -66.43 19.86 30.01
N GLU A 190 -66.33 18.57 29.72
CA GLU A 190 -67.36 17.61 30.11
C GLU A 190 -67.43 17.42 31.63
N ALA A 191 -66.28 17.32 32.30
CA ALA A 191 -66.22 17.28 33.76
C ALA A 191 -66.80 18.56 34.39
N GLN A 192 -66.46 19.74 33.85
CA GLN A 192 -67.00 21.01 34.33
C GLN A 192 -68.52 21.09 34.13
N ARG A 193 -69.03 20.64 32.99
CA ARG A 193 -70.47 20.59 32.72
C ARG A 193 -71.22 19.68 33.71
N GLN A 194 -70.64 18.54 34.09
CA GLN A 194 -71.23 17.66 35.10
C GLN A 194 -71.28 18.33 36.47
N GLN A 195 -70.20 19.03 36.85
CA GLN A 195 -70.13 19.76 38.10
C GLN A 195 -71.14 20.92 38.15
N ASP A 196 -71.27 21.68 37.07
CA ASP A 196 -72.27 22.75 36.95
C ASP A 196 -73.70 22.20 37.04
N MET A 197 -73.99 21.05 36.42
CA MET A 197 -75.29 20.40 36.53
C MET A 197 -75.62 19.98 37.97
N GLN A 198 -74.64 19.44 38.71
CA GLN A 198 -74.80 19.10 40.12
C GLN A 198 -75.03 20.35 40.98
N LEU A 199 -74.28 21.43 40.72
CA LEU A 199 -74.44 22.70 41.41
C LEU A 199 -75.86 23.25 41.21
N LEU A 200 -76.36 23.26 39.96
CA LEU A 200 -77.71 23.68 39.60
C LEU A 200 -78.77 22.86 40.36
N GLN A 201 -78.66 21.53 40.35
CA GLN A 201 -79.58 20.66 41.11
C GLN A 201 -79.59 21.02 42.60
N SER A 202 -78.41 21.23 43.21
CA SER A 202 -78.31 21.60 44.62
C SER A 202 -78.86 23.00 44.91
N SER A 203 -78.75 23.94 43.97
CA SER A 203 -79.32 25.28 44.12
C SER A 203 -80.84 25.24 44.01
N TYR A 204 -81.38 24.48 43.05
CA TYR A 204 -82.83 24.31 42.91
C TYR A 204 -83.45 23.68 44.16
N GLN A 205 -82.81 22.67 44.74
CA GLN A 205 -83.25 22.07 46.01
C GLN A 205 -83.26 23.09 47.16
N ARG A 206 -82.19 23.91 47.28
CA ARG A 206 -82.13 24.97 48.29
C ARG A 206 -83.19 26.06 48.10
N LEU A 207 -83.48 26.46 46.86
CA LEU A 207 -84.56 27.41 46.57
C LEU A 207 -85.92 26.83 46.98
N ALA A 208 -86.20 25.57 46.61
CA ALA A 208 -87.44 24.90 46.99
C ALA A 208 -87.60 24.81 48.51
N ASP A 209 -86.56 24.41 49.24
CA ASP A 209 -86.59 24.34 50.72
C ASP A 209 -86.81 25.71 51.36
N SER A 210 -86.17 26.76 50.84
CA SER A 210 -86.36 28.14 51.28
C SER A 210 -87.79 28.62 51.05
N ASP A 211 -88.38 28.32 49.89
CA ASP A 211 -89.77 28.67 49.58
C ASP A 211 -90.74 27.95 50.52
N PHE A 212 -90.53 26.66 50.82
CA PHE A 212 -91.34 25.92 51.80
C PHE A 212 -91.25 26.49 53.21
N GLN A 213 -90.05 26.87 53.67
CA GLN A 213 -89.86 27.52 54.97
C GLN A 213 -90.55 28.89 55.02
N THR A 214 -90.47 29.65 53.94
CA THR A 214 -91.08 30.98 53.83
C THR A 214 -92.61 30.90 53.82
N ILE A 215 -93.19 29.96 53.07
CA ILE A 215 -94.65 29.72 53.09
C ILE A 215 -95.10 29.31 54.49
N ARG A 216 -94.37 28.41 55.16
CA ARG A 216 -94.68 28.02 56.54
C ARG A 216 -94.59 29.19 57.52
N SER A 217 -93.57 30.03 57.42
CA SER A 217 -93.42 31.19 58.31
C SER A 217 -94.51 32.24 58.08
N VAL A 218 -94.90 32.48 56.83
CA VAL A 218 -96.03 33.36 56.49
C VAL A 218 -97.35 32.79 57.03
N GLN A 219 -97.59 31.49 56.91
CA GLN A 219 -98.77 30.83 57.49
C GLN A 219 -98.80 30.93 59.02
N GLN A 220 -97.64 30.77 59.68
CA GLN A 220 -97.53 30.95 61.13
C GLN A 220 -97.81 32.39 61.55
N LEU A 221 -97.31 33.38 60.82
CA LEU A 221 -97.60 34.79 61.05
C LEU A 221 -99.09 35.09 60.86
N ALA A 222 -99.72 34.57 59.79
CA ALA A 222 -101.16 34.74 59.57
C ALA A 222 -102.00 34.14 60.71
N ASN A 223 -101.67 32.93 61.17
CA ASN A 223 -102.33 32.30 62.31
C ASN A 223 -102.12 33.09 63.62
N TYR A 224 -100.91 33.62 63.85
CA TYR A 224 -100.61 34.45 65.02
C TYR A 224 -101.42 35.74 65.04
N VAL A 225 -101.49 36.46 63.90
CA VAL A 225 -102.32 37.68 63.76
C VAL A 225 -103.80 37.37 63.95
N GLN A 226 -104.30 36.25 63.43
CA GLN A 226 -105.70 35.85 63.61
C GLN A 226 -106.04 35.51 65.07
N TYR A 227 -105.12 34.85 65.79
CA TYR A 227 -105.30 34.60 67.22
C TYR A 227 -105.31 35.89 68.04
N GLN A 228 -104.44 36.85 67.70
CA GLN A 228 -104.35 38.14 68.39
C GLN A 228 -105.53 39.08 68.05
N GLY A 229 -106.05 39.02 66.81
CA GLY A 229 -107.26 39.73 66.41
C GLY A 229 -108.56 39.14 66.99
N GLY A 230 -108.59 37.83 67.27
CA GLY A 230 -109.71 37.17 67.93
C GLY A 230 -109.81 37.42 69.45
N GLN A 231 -108.78 37.99 70.08
CA GLN A 231 -108.77 38.37 71.50
C GLN A 231 -109.17 39.83 71.75
N LEU A 232 -109.55 40.59 70.72
CA LEU A 232 -109.98 41.99 70.81
C LEU A 232 -111.48 42.23 70.54
N GLN A 233 -112.34 41.21 70.75
CA GLN A 233 -113.80 41.39 70.82
C GLN A 233 -114.33 41.09 72.22
#